data_AF-A0A8S3R2X7-F1
#
_entry.id   AF-A0A8S3R2X7-F1
#
_cell.length_a   1.000
_cell.length_b   1.000
_cell.length_c   1.000
_cell.angle_alpha   90.00
_cell.angle_beta   90.00
_cell.angle_gamma   90.00
#
_symmetry.space_group_name_H-M   'P 1'
#
loop_
_entity.id
_entity.type
_entity.pdbx_description
1 polymer ?
#
loop_
_entity_poly.entity_id
_entity_poly.type
_entity_poly.pdbx_seq_one_letter_code
_entity_poly.pdbx_strand_id
1 'polypeptide(L)'
;MDPCHLIKKIRNIVLSSGIKAHDQRLLSFESCTIQWQMWIDAYNWDRNTHRFPIHNKLTQEHIFPNNAQKMRNKLAFETLNVDMLHLMKMYRKSLSGEAGQQALSAVIQFLEHSSTLVEFFTDQRPVKDMSDERIMKLSIAYNWYKSWEKQVCQNDTISKRYKSLLTMETREDLDFMYHGIMSLITFCIEVLKTEVLPARLNSDIIENIFCQQRSLYHGPTTHPTYNSYRTGINSVVLGQS
;
A
#
# COMPACT_ATOMS: atom_id res chain seq x y z
N MET A 1 -5.03 2.54 12.96
CA MET A 1 -3.95 2.87 12.03
C MET A 1 -4.57 3.30 10.71
N ASP A 2 -4.06 4.35 10.08
CA ASP A 2 -4.57 4.81 8.77
C ASP A 2 -4.14 3.84 7.64
N PRO A 3 -5.07 3.27 6.85
CA PRO A 3 -4.74 2.32 5.80
C PRO A 3 -3.86 2.90 4.69
N CYS A 4 -4.02 4.20 4.36
CA CYS A 4 -3.25 4.85 3.32
C CYS A 4 -1.76 4.93 3.71
N HIS A 5 -1.50 5.28 4.98
CA HIS A 5 -0.16 5.23 5.56
C HIS A 5 0.44 3.82 5.60
N LEU A 6 -0.34 2.78 5.93
CA LEU A 6 0.13 1.39 5.95
C LEU A 6 0.60 0.95 4.56
N ILE A 7 -0.22 1.13 3.52
CA ILE A 7 0.13 0.73 2.14
C ILE A 7 1.39 1.48 1.68
N LYS A 8 1.52 2.77 2.05
CA LYS A 8 2.72 3.56 1.77
C LYS A 8 3.97 3.01 2.48
N LYS A 9 3.86 2.58 3.74
CA LYS A 9 4.96 1.92 4.48
C LYS A 9 5.37 0.62 3.79
N ILE A 10 4.40 -0.21 3.41
CA ILE A 10 4.63 -1.45 2.65
C ILE A 10 5.41 -1.15 1.37
N ARG A 11 4.94 -0.20 0.55
CA ARG A 11 5.64 0.23 -0.67
C ARG A 11 7.07 0.68 -0.39
N ASN A 12 7.26 1.54 0.61
CA ASN A 12 8.59 2.09 0.95
C ASN A 12 9.57 1.01 1.42
N ILE A 13 9.08 -0.04 2.08
CA ILE A 13 9.86 -1.22 2.44
C ILE A 13 10.28 -1.99 1.19
N VAL A 14 9.36 -2.25 0.27
CA VAL A 14 9.67 -2.93 -1.00
C VAL A 14 10.69 -2.11 -1.82
N LEU A 15 10.54 -0.79 -1.88
CA LEU A 15 11.52 0.12 -2.51
C LEU A 15 12.95 -0.05 -1.96
N SER A 16 13.08 -0.38 -0.67
CA SER A 16 14.37 -0.61 -0.02
C SER A 16 14.85 -2.07 -0.11
N SER A 17 14.11 -2.93 -0.81
CA SER A 17 14.38 -4.35 -0.95
C SER A 17 15.18 -4.63 -2.22
N GLY A 18 16.40 -5.14 -2.04
CA GLY A 18 17.29 -5.49 -3.15
C GLY A 18 18.63 -6.07 -2.67
N ILE A 19 19.54 -6.27 -3.61
CA ILE A 19 20.86 -6.91 -3.39
C ILE A 19 22.03 -5.93 -3.39
N LYS A 20 21.77 -4.64 -3.65
CA LYS A 20 22.82 -3.61 -3.73
C LYS A 20 23.24 -3.20 -2.32
N ALA A 21 24.46 -2.67 -2.19
CA ALA A 21 25.02 -2.29 -0.89
C ALA A 21 24.20 -1.23 -0.12
N HIS A 22 23.42 -0.41 -0.81
CA HIS A 22 22.55 0.61 -0.20
C HIS A 22 21.15 0.10 0.15
N ASP A 23 20.79 -1.11 -0.30
CA ASP A 23 19.50 -1.72 0.01
C ASP A 23 19.45 -2.14 1.48
N GLN A 24 18.39 -1.75 2.15
CA GLN A 24 18.24 -1.97 3.59
C GLN A 24 17.58 -3.31 3.89
N ARG A 25 16.87 -3.88 2.92
CA ARG A 25 16.08 -5.09 3.04
C ARG A 25 16.34 -6.03 1.87
N LEU A 26 15.98 -7.29 2.07
CA LEU A 26 15.93 -8.31 1.02
C LEU A 26 14.76 -9.21 1.36
N LEU A 27 13.55 -8.73 1.06
CA LEU A 27 12.31 -9.45 1.33
C LEU A 27 12.34 -10.81 0.65
N SER A 28 11.84 -11.84 1.30
CA SER A 28 11.82 -13.20 0.74
C SER A 28 10.63 -14.01 1.22
N PHE A 29 10.05 -14.81 0.33
CA PHE A 29 8.95 -15.72 0.60
C PHE A 29 9.19 -17.01 -0.19
N GLU A 30 9.04 -18.18 0.45
CA GLU A 30 9.29 -19.49 -0.19
C GLU A 30 10.64 -19.58 -0.91
N SER A 31 11.70 -19.07 -0.27
CA SER A 31 13.07 -19.00 -0.81
C SER A 31 13.25 -18.12 -2.05
N CYS A 32 12.20 -17.46 -2.52
CA CYS A 32 12.23 -16.48 -3.60
C CYS A 32 12.29 -15.06 -3.03
N THR A 33 13.11 -14.19 -3.61
CA THR A 33 13.24 -12.80 -3.13
C THR A 33 12.19 -11.90 -3.77
N ILE A 34 11.74 -10.88 -3.06
CA ILE A 34 10.88 -9.80 -3.56
C ILE A 34 11.73 -8.53 -3.61
N GLN A 35 12.10 -8.08 -4.80
CA GLN A 35 13.04 -6.96 -4.99
C GLN A 35 12.39 -5.85 -5.81
N TRP A 36 12.68 -4.59 -5.49
CA TRP A 36 12.17 -3.46 -6.29
C TRP A 36 12.63 -3.51 -7.75
N GLN A 37 13.78 -4.13 -8.01
CA GLN A 37 14.27 -4.36 -9.37
C GLN A 37 13.23 -5.08 -10.25
N MET A 38 12.40 -5.96 -9.67
CA MET A 38 11.34 -6.64 -10.41
C MET A 38 10.25 -5.68 -10.91
N TRP A 39 9.93 -4.62 -10.15
CA TRP A 39 9.02 -3.55 -10.60
C TRP A 39 9.66 -2.74 -11.73
N ILE A 40 10.94 -2.42 -11.59
CA ILE A 40 11.71 -1.68 -12.61
C ILE A 40 11.74 -2.47 -13.92
N ASP A 41 12.01 -3.77 -13.86
CA ASP A 41 12.12 -4.63 -15.03
C ASP A 41 10.77 -4.79 -15.73
N ALA A 42 9.69 -5.04 -14.97
CA ALA A 42 8.34 -5.12 -15.51
C ALA A 42 7.89 -3.81 -16.16
N TYR A 43 8.20 -2.67 -15.53
CA TYR A 43 7.89 -1.35 -16.08
C TYR A 43 8.66 -1.07 -17.37
N ASN A 44 9.97 -1.34 -17.39
CA ASN A 44 10.80 -1.13 -18.58
C ASN A 44 10.36 -2.05 -19.72
N TRP A 45 10.05 -3.31 -19.41
CA TRP A 45 9.49 -4.25 -20.38
C TRP A 45 8.20 -3.73 -20.99
N ASP A 46 7.26 -3.23 -20.19
CA ASP A 46 5.99 -2.68 -20.68
C ASP A 46 6.21 -1.50 -21.63
N ARG A 47 7.10 -0.58 -21.23
CA ARG A 47 7.41 0.64 -21.98
C ARG A 47 8.16 0.37 -23.29
N ASN A 48 8.99 -0.66 -23.32
CA ASN A 48 9.81 -1.00 -24.49
C ASN A 48 9.08 -1.94 -25.46
N THR A 49 8.14 -2.76 -24.97
CA THR A 49 7.49 -3.80 -25.77
C THR A 49 6.14 -3.34 -26.32
N HIS A 50 5.38 -2.53 -25.58
CA HIS A 50 4.03 -2.16 -25.96
C HIS A 50 3.93 -0.69 -26.36
N ARG A 51 3.33 -0.44 -27.53
CA ARG A 51 2.96 0.92 -27.95
C ARG A 51 1.92 1.55 -26.99
N PHE A 52 1.05 0.73 -26.43
CA PHE A 52 0.08 1.09 -25.40
C PHE A 52 0.43 0.32 -24.12
N PRO A 53 0.95 0.99 -23.08
CA PRO A 53 1.36 0.33 -21.85
C PRO A 53 0.20 -0.42 -21.19
N ILE A 54 0.47 -1.63 -20.73
CA ILE A 54 -0.47 -2.43 -19.94
C ILE A 54 -0.88 -1.67 -18.68
N HIS A 55 0.09 -1.04 -18.00
CA HIS A 55 -0.19 -0.19 -16.85
C HIS A 55 -0.06 1.30 -17.22
N ASN A 56 -1.13 1.88 -17.74
CA ASN A 56 -1.17 3.25 -18.25
C ASN A 56 -0.82 4.35 -17.22
N LYS A 57 -1.21 4.18 -15.95
CA LYS A 57 -0.96 5.16 -14.87
C LYS A 57 0.47 5.13 -14.32
N LEU A 58 1.21 4.04 -14.53
CA LEU A 58 2.53 3.85 -13.94
C LEU A 58 3.56 4.74 -14.63
N THR A 59 4.21 5.64 -13.90
CA THR A 59 5.18 6.61 -14.44
C THR A 59 6.55 6.46 -13.79
N GLN A 60 7.53 7.22 -14.28
CA GLN A 60 8.86 7.31 -13.67
C GLN A 60 8.80 7.72 -12.19
N GLU A 61 7.83 8.57 -11.79
CA GLU A 61 7.67 8.97 -10.38
C GLU A 61 7.27 7.80 -9.47
N HIS A 62 6.66 6.76 -10.02
CA HIS A 62 6.29 5.56 -9.27
C HIS A 62 7.50 4.68 -9.04
N ILE A 63 8.30 4.48 -10.09
CA ILE A 63 9.42 3.53 -10.14
C ILE A 63 10.69 4.11 -9.52
N PHE A 64 10.92 5.42 -9.69
CA PHE A 64 12.08 6.15 -9.18
C PHE A 64 11.64 7.35 -8.33
N PRO A 65 10.92 7.12 -7.22
CA PRO A 65 10.40 8.21 -6.40
C PRO A 65 11.51 8.91 -5.61
N ASN A 66 11.54 10.23 -5.67
CA ASN A 66 12.30 11.05 -4.72
C ASN A 66 11.65 11.05 -3.32
N ASN A 67 12.29 11.68 -2.33
CA ASN A 67 11.80 11.68 -0.95
C ASN A 67 10.38 12.27 -0.79
N ALA A 68 10.01 13.27 -1.59
CA ALA A 68 8.65 13.82 -1.56
C ALA A 68 7.64 12.87 -2.23
N GLN A 69 8.00 12.24 -3.34
CA GLN A 69 7.16 11.26 -4.05
C GLN A 69 6.97 9.97 -3.23
N LYS A 70 7.93 9.61 -2.37
CA LYS A 70 7.77 8.53 -1.37
C LYS A 70 6.62 8.78 -0.38
N MET A 71 6.24 10.04 -0.19
CA MET A 71 5.16 10.42 0.72
C MET A 71 3.76 10.39 0.08
N ARG A 72 3.65 10.30 -1.26
CA ARG A 72 2.38 10.33 -1.99
C ARG A 72 1.66 8.98 -1.94
N ASN A 73 0.50 8.93 -1.28
CA ASN A 73 -0.33 7.72 -1.16
C ASN A 73 -0.75 7.16 -2.52
N LYS A 74 -1.16 8.02 -3.45
CA LYS A 74 -1.56 7.63 -4.81
C LYS A 74 -0.49 6.82 -5.54
N LEU A 75 0.77 7.27 -5.51
CA LEU A 75 1.87 6.55 -6.13
C LEU A 75 2.08 5.17 -5.49
N ALA A 76 1.89 5.06 -4.18
CA ALA A 76 2.00 3.77 -3.49
C ALA A 76 0.87 2.81 -3.90
N PHE A 77 -0.36 3.30 -3.99
CA PHE A 77 -1.51 2.49 -4.43
C PHE A 77 -1.30 1.97 -5.85
N GLU A 78 -0.92 2.84 -6.78
CA GLU A 78 -0.72 2.47 -8.18
C GLU A 78 0.45 1.48 -8.35
N THR A 79 1.43 1.41 -7.43
CA THR A 79 2.49 0.38 -7.47
C THR A 79 2.14 -0.95 -6.80
N LEU A 80 1.02 -1.02 -6.08
CA LEU A 80 0.60 -2.20 -5.29
C LEU A 80 -0.82 -2.66 -5.63
N ASN A 81 -1.45 -2.13 -6.68
CA ASN A 81 -2.82 -2.45 -7.07
C ASN A 81 -2.91 -3.63 -8.05
N VAL A 82 -4.14 -3.92 -8.47
CA VAL A 82 -4.46 -4.98 -9.44
C VAL A 82 -3.86 -4.72 -10.83
N ASP A 83 -3.69 -3.46 -11.24
CA ASP A 83 -3.07 -3.11 -12.52
C ASP A 83 -1.58 -3.50 -12.52
N MET A 84 -0.87 -3.20 -11.43
CA MET A 84 0.53 -3.62 -11.26
C MET A 84 0.66 -5.14 -11.17
N LEU A 85 -0.25 -5.81 -10.45
CA LEU A 85 -0.33 -7.27 -10.41
C LEU A 85 -0.51 -7.86 -11.83
N HIS A 86 -1.41 -7.28 -12.62
CA HIS A 86 -1.66 -7.71 -13.98
C HIS A 86 -0.42 -7.52 -14.86
N LEU A 87 0.25 -6.37 -14.77
CA LEU A 87 1.51 -6.11 -15.44
C LEU A 87 2.56 -7.15 -15.06
N MET A 88 2.75 -7.42 -13.77
CA MET A 88 3.74 -8.41 -13.29
C MET A 88 3.44 -9.83 -13.81
N LYS A 89 2.15 -10.21 -13.86
CA LYS A 89 1.71 -11.49 -14.43
C LYS A 89 2.00 -11.58 -15.93
N MET A 90 1.82 -10.50 -16.69
CA MET A 90 2.15 -10.46 -18.12
C MET A 90 3.66 -10.47 -18.35
N TYR A 91 4.42 -9.71 -17.54
CA TYR A 91 5.88 -9.73 -17.59
C TYR A 91 6.41 -11.14 -17.33
N ARG A 92 5.90 -11.84 -16.31
CA ARG A 92 6.25 -13.24 -16.07
C ARG A 92 6.04 -14.13 -17.29
N LYS A 93 4.93 -13.99 -18.00
CA LYS A 93 4.65 -14.78 -19.22
C LYS A 93 5.62 -14.50 -20.36
N SER A 94 6.24 -13.31 -20.40
CA SER A 94 7.22 -12.93 -21.41
C SER A 94 8.61 -13.52 -21.14
N LEU A 95 8.90 -13.92 -19.91
CA LEU A 95 10.20 -14.48 -19.54
C LEU A 95 10.36 -15.91 -20.11
N SER A 96 11.45 -16.11 -20.83
CA SER A 96 11.83 -17.43 -21.34
C SER A 96 12.47 -18.27 -20.23
N GLY A 97 11.94 -19.47 -20.02
CA GLY A 97 12.47 -20.45 -19.05
C GLY A 97 11.79 -20.43 -17.68
N GLU A 98 11.64 -21.63 -17.11
CA GLU A 98 10.94 -21.86 -15.83
C GLU A 98 11.60 -21.10 -14.67
N ALA A 99 12.92 -20.98 -14.65
CA ALA A 99 13.66 -20.29 -13.59
C ALA A 99 13.27 -18.80 -13.48
N GLY A 100 13.14 -18.10 -14.61
CA GLY A 100 12.73 -16.69 -14.64
C GLY A 100 11.28 -16.51 -14.21
N GLN A 101 10.40 -17.45 -14.59
CA GLN A 101 9.00 -17.43 -14.17
C GLN A 101 8.84 -17.71 -12.67
N GLN A 102 9.60 -18.68 -12.16
CA GLN A 102 9.62 -19.04 -10.75
C GLN A 102 10.15 -17.91 -9.88
N ALA A 103 11.15 -17.15 -10.36
CA ALA A 103 11.70 -16.01 -9.64
C ALA A 103 10.64 -14.92 -9.35
N LEU A 104 9.61 -14.80 -10.20
CA LEU A 104 8.51 -13.84 -9.99
C LEU A 104 7.33 -14.41 -9.17
N SER A 105 7.39 -15.66 -8.71
CA SER A 105 6.30 -16.28 -7.94
C SER A 105 6.00 -15.52 -6.64
N ALA A 106 7.02 -15.25 -5.82
CA ALA A 106 6.88 -14.55 -4.55
C ALA A 106 6.37 -13.11 -4.72
N VAL A 107 6.86 -12.37 -5.72
CA VAL A 107 6.38 -11.00 -5.97
C VAL A 107 4.95 -10.97 -6.46
N ILE A 108 4.52 -11.95 -7.26
CA ILE A 108 3.12 -12.06 -7.69
C ILE A 108 2.22 -12.36 -6.50
N GLN A 109 2.58 -13.33 -5.64
CA GLN A 109 1.81 -13.61 -4.42
C GLN A 109 1.73 -12.37 -3.51
N PHE A 110 2.85 -11.67 -3.33
CA PHE A 110 2.87 -10.41 -2.58
C PHE A 110 1.95 -9.35 -3.20
N LEU A 111 1.96 -9.20 -4.52
CA LEU A 111 1.07 -8.27 -5.23
C LEU A 111 -0.40 -8.68 -5.15
N GLU A 112 -0.74 -9.98 -5.13
CA GLU A 112 -2.12 -10.47 -4.94
C GLU A 112 -2.70 -10.02 -3.59
N HIS A 113 -1.89 -10.09 -2.53
CA HIS A 113 -2.34 -9.72 -1.19
C HIS A 113 -2.26 -8.20 -0.95
N SER A 114 -1.25 -7.51 -1.46
CA SER A 114 -1.19 -6.04 -1.37
C SER A 114 -2.26 -5.35 -2.23
N SER A 115 -2.58 -5.89 -3.41
CA SER A 115 -3.67 -5.36 -4.25
C SER A 115 -5.02 -5.51 -3.57
N THR A 116 -5.24 -6.61 -2.86
CA THR A 116 -6.46 -6.82 -2.06
C THR A 116 -6.62 -5.73 -0.99
N LEU A 117 -5.54 -5.34 -0.31
CA LEU A 117 -5.57 -4.22 0.64
C LEU A 117 -5.95 -2.91 -0.07
N VAL A 118 -5.29 -2.60 -1.19
CA VAL A 118 -5.56 -1.37 -1.97
C VAL A 118 -7.02 -1.33 -2.42
N GLU A 119 -7.52 -2.40 -3.03
CA GLU A 119 -8.91 -2.48 -3.50
C GLU A 119 -9.89 -2.30 -2.36
N PHE A 120 -9.70 -3.00 -1.23
CA PHE A 120 -10.58 -2.89 -0.08
C PHE A 120 -10.65 -1.44 0.43
N PHE A 121 -9.50 -0.80 0.68
CA PHE A 121 -9.46 0.55 1.26
C PHE A 121 -9.77 1.68 0.30
N THR A 122 -9.88 1.41 -1.00
CA THR A 122 -10.29 2.40 -2.00
C THR A 122 -11.70 2.16 -2.53
N ASP A 123 -12.37 1.09 -2.07
CA ASP A 123 -13.72 0.76 -2.52
C ASP A 123 -14.75 1.76 -2.00
N GLN A 124 -15.44 2.39 -2.95
CA GLN A 124 -16.47 3.39 -2.71
C GLN A 124 -17.86 2.76 -2.47
N ARG A 125 -17.97 1.43 -2.49
CA ARG A 125 -19.21 0.71 -2.19
C ARG A 125 -19.26 0.31 -0.72
N PRO A 126 -20.39 0.54 -0.03
CA PRO A 126 -20.53 0.13 1.36
C PRO A 126 -20.52 -1.39 1.52
N VAL A 127 -19.98 -1.86 2.65
CA VAL A 127 -20.08 -3.23 3.16
C VAL A 127 -21.34 -3.29 4.02
N LYS A 128 -22.27 -4.17 3.64
CA LYS A 128 -23.63 -4.22 4.23
C LYS A 128 -23.87 -5.44 5.10
N ASP A 129 -23.10 -6.51 4.89
CA ASP A 129 -23.25 -7.78 5.57
C ASP A 129 -21.90 -8.46 5.80
N MET A 130 -21.85 -9.40 6.74
CA MET A 130 -20.63 -10.15 7.09
C MET A 130 -20.26 -11.21 6.05
N SER A 131 -21.13 -11.50 5.08
CA SER A 131 -20.85 -12.43 3.98
C SER A 131 -20.24 -11.75 2.74
N ASP A 132 -19.95 -10.45 2.83
CA ASP A 132 -19.31 -9.69 1.75
C ASP A 132 -17.96 -10.31 1.37
N GLU A 133 -17.82 -10.69 0.10
CA GLU A 133 -16.64 -11.35 -0.46
C GLU A 133 -15.35 -10.55 -0.19
N ARG A 134 -15.46 -9.21 -0.09
CA ARG A 134 -14.31 -8.34 0.17
C ARG A 134 -13.74 -8.54 1.58
N ILE A 135 -14.58 -8.85 2.57
CA ILE A 135 -14.15 -9.19 3.94
C ILE A 135 -13.36 -10.50 3.92
N MET A 136 -13.87 -11.51 3.20
CA MET A 136 -13.19 -12.79 3.03
C MET A 136 -11.82 -12.63 2.35
N LYS A 137 -11.75 -11.87 1.25
CA LYS A 137 -10.50 -11.56 0.55
C LYS A 137 -9.50 -10.85 1.47
N LEU A 138 -9.95 -9.86 2.25
CA LEU A 138 -9.11 -9.16 3.22
C LEU A 138 -8.54 -10.13 4.27
N SER A 139 -9.36 -11.08 4.74
CA SER A 139 -8.95 -12.09 5.71
C SER A 139 -7.91 -13.06 5.14
N ILE A 140 -8.09 -13.48 3.89
CA ILE A 140 -7.11 -14.29 3.16
C ILE A 140 -5.78 -13.53 3.01
N ALA A 141 -5.83 -12.25 2.64
CA ALA A 141 -4.63 -11.41 2.52
C ALA A 141 -3.90 -11.25 3.85
N TYR A 142 -4.62 -10.97 4.95
CA TYR A 142 -4.05 -10.89 6.29
C TYR A 142 -3.37 -12.20 6.71
N ASN A 143 -4.05 -13.33 6.52
CA ASN A 143 -3.52 -14.64 6.87
C ASN A 143 -2.27 -14.99 6.07
N TRP A 144 -2.16 -14.55 4.82
CA TRP A 144 -0.93 -14.72 4.04
C TRP A 144 0.24 -13.95 4.65
N TYR A 145 0.07 -12.69 5.07
CA TYR A 145 1.13 -11.95 5.76
C TYR A 145 1.58 -12.68 7.04
N LYS A 146 0.64 -13.25 7.81
CA LYS A 146 0.97 -14.05 9.00
C LYS A 146 1.70 -15.35 8.68
N SER A 147 1.31 -16.02 7.61
CA SER A 147 2.00 -17.21 7.12
C SER A 147 3.43 -16.88 6.70
N TRP A 148 3.62 -15.79 5.97
CA TRP A 148 4.93 -15.29 5.56
C TRP A 148 5.84 -15.00 6.77
N GLU A 149 5.34 -14.29 7.77
CA GLU A 149 6.07 -14.03 9.02
C GLU A 149 6.51 -15.33 9.70
N LYS A 150 5.59 -16.30 9.82
CA LYS A 150 5.86 -17.60 10.45
C LYS A 150 6.93 -18.38 9.70
N GLN A 151 6.85 -18.41 8.36
CA GLN A 151 7.81 -19.11 7.50
C GLN A 151 9.23 -18.56 7.67
N VAL A 152 9.39 -17.24 7.59
CA VAL A 152 10.71 -16.61 7.74
C VAL A 152 11.25 -16.83 9.16
N CYS A 153 10.40 -16.74 10.17
CA CYS A 153 10.80 -16.98 11.57
C CYS A 153 11.24 -18.43 11.85
N GLN A 154 10.83 -19.40 11.03
CA GLN A 154 11.27 -20.79 11.16
C GLN A 154 12.63 -21.05 10.50
N ASN A 155 12.91 -20.41 9.37
CA ASN A 155 14.03 -20.79 8.50
C ASN A 155 15.29 -19.93 8.66
N ASP A 156 15.16 -18.68 9.08
CA ASP A 156 16.28 -17.72 9.08
C ASP A 156 16.87 -17.45 10.46
N THR A 157 18.10 -16.93 10.51
CA THR A 157 18.67 -16.33 11.73
C THR A 157 18.00 -14.99 12.03
N ILE A 158 18.01 -14.55 13.29
CA ILE A 158 17.36 -13.29 13.71
C ILE A 158 17.75 -12.10 12.80
N SER A 159 19.03 -11.95 12.47
CA SER A 159 19.53 -10.88 11.58
C SER A 159 18.98 -10.97 10.15
N LYS A 160 18.88 -12.19 9.58
CA LYS A 160 18.30 -12.42 8.26
C LYS A 160 16.78 -12.17 8.26
N ARG A 161 16.07 -12.61 9.30
CA ARG A 161 14.62 -12.38 9.46
C ARG A 161 14.24 -10.91 9.35
N TYR A 162 15.01 -10.03 10.01
CA TYR A 162 14.74 -8.59 9.99
C TYR A 162 14.84 -7.95 8.61
N LYS A 163 15.65 -8.53 7.70
CA LYS A 163 15.79 -8.06 6.31
C LYS A 163 14.79 -8.74 5.36
N SER A 164 14.40 -9.97 5.66
CA SER A 164 13.47 -10.80 4.87
C SER A 164 11.99 -10.43 5.02
N LEU A 165 11.63 -9.62 6.01
CA LEU A 165 10.25 -9.22 6.33
C LEU A 165 10.00 -7.72 6.24
N LEU A 166 8.71 -7.35 6.26
CA LEU A 166 8.27 -6.00 6.63
C LEU A 166 8.80 -5.61 8.03
N THR A 167 8.95 -4.31 8.29
CA THR A 167 9.41 -3.85 9.62
C THR A 167 8.43 -4.32 10.70
N MET A 168 8.90 -4.47 11.94
CA MET A 168 8.04 -4.88 13.05
C MET A 168 6.85 -3.94 13.20
N GLU A 169 7.08 -2.63 13.15
CA GLU A 169 6.06 -1.61 13.27
C GLU A 169 5.03 -1.70 12.14
N THR A 170 5.47 -2.02 10.91
CA THR A 170 4.55 -2.18 9.77
C THR A 170 3.69 -3.44 9.92
N ARG A 171 4.22 -4.49 10.56
CA ARG A 171 3.48 -5.72 10.85
C ARG A 171 2.47 -5.50 11.97
N GLU A 172 2.85 -4.81 13.03
CA GLU A 172 1.93 -4.39 14.10
C GLU A 172 0.82 -3.48 13.56
N ASP A 173 1.16 -2.52 12.69
CA ASP A 173 0.19 -1.67 12.01
C ASP A 173 -0.82 -2.48 11.19
N LEU A 174 -0.35 -3.54 10.51
CA LEU A 174 -1.19 -4.45 9.74
C LEU A 174 -2.15 -5.24 10.66
N ASP A 175 -1.69 -5.64 11.84
CA ASP A 175 -2.51 -6.33 12.85
C ASP A 175 -3.58 -5.43 13.42
N PHE A 176 -3.20 -4.23 13.86
CA PHE A 176 -4.13 -3.25 14.39
C PHE A 176 -5.14 -2.80 13.34
N MET A 177 -4.70 -2.62 12.09
CA MET A 177 -5.58 -2.29 10.97
C MET A 177 -6.61 -3.40 10.75
N TYR A 178 -6.15 -4.65 10.57
CA TYR A 178 -7.03 -5.77 10.28
C TYR A 178 -8.04 -6.01 11.42
N HIS A 179 -7.55 -6.19 12.65
CA HIS A 179 -8.44 -6.46 13.79
C HIS A 179 -9.37 -5.28 14.08
N GLY A 180 -8.88 -4.04 13.99
CA GLY A 180 -9.69 -2.85 14.19
C GLY A 180 -10.83 -2.73 13.18
N ILE A 181 -10.57 -2.99 11.90
CA ILE A 181 -11.59 -2.93 10.85
C ILE A 181 -12.58 -4.08 10.96
N MET A 182 -12.12 -5.30 11.22
CA MET A 182 -13.01 -6.43 11.42
C MET A 182 -13.96 -6.18 12.60
N SER A 183 -13.44 -5.72 13.74
CA SER A 183 -14.27 -5.34 14.89
C SER A 183 -15.24 -4.20 14.57
N LEU A 184 -14.81 -3.18 13.83
CA LEU A 184 -15.66 -2.07 13.42
C LEU A 184 -16.81 -2.54 12.52
N ILE A 185 -16.50 -3.34 11.49
CA ILE A 185 -17.49 -3.86 10.54
C ILE A 185 -18.51 -4.73 11.28
N THR A 186 -18.04 -5.67 12.11
CA THR A 186 -18.92 -6.52 12.93
C THR A 186 -19.82 -5.67 13.81
N PHE A 187 -19.28 -4.69 14.54
CA PHE A 187 -20.08 -3.83 15.41
C PHE A 187 -21.11 -3.00 14.63
N CYS A 188 -20.71 -2.37 13.52
CA CYS A 188 -21.61 -1.57 12.69
C CYS A 188 -22.75 -2.41 12.11
N ILE A 189 -22.44 -3.59 11.55
CA ILE A 189 -23.44 -4.43 10.88
C ILE A 189 -24.32 -5.17 11.88
N GLU A 190 -23.73 -5.79 12.90
CA GLU A 190 -24.46 -6.67 13.81
C GLU A 190 -25.16 -5.91 14.93
N VAL A 191 -24.56 -4.84 15.45
CA VAL A 191 -25.10 -4.06 16.58
C VAL A 191 -25.84 -2.83 16.09
N LEU A 192 -25.17 -1.96 15.32
CA LEU A 192 -25.75 -0.68 14.89
C LEU A 192 -26.69 -0.80 13.68
N LYS A 193 -26.68 -1.95 13.00
CA LYS A 193 -27.42 -2.19 11.75
C LYS A 193 -27.14 -1.13 10.68
N THR A 194 -25.89 -0.67 10.62
CA THR A 194 -25.41 0.31 9.63
C THR A 194 -24.33 -0.29 8.74
N GLU A 195 -24.30 0.19 7.51
CA GLU A 195 -23.25 -0.16 6.55
C GLU A 195 -21.95 0.63 6.84
N VAL A 196 -20.83 0.05 6.42
CA VAL A 196 -19.49 0.67 6.56
C VAL A 196 -18.92 0.92 5.18
N LEU A 197 -18.43 2.13 4.92
CA LEU A 197 -17.76 2.45 3.67
C LEU A 197 -16.23 2.41 3.84
N PRO A 198 -15.51 1.40 3.32
CA PRO A 198 -14.08 1.25 3.55
C PRO A 198 -13.24 2.47 3.16
N ALA A 199 -13.55 3.10 2.03
CA ALA A 199 -12.82 4.28 1.55
C ALA A 199 -12.98 5.54 2.42
N ARG A 200 -13.85 5.51 3.45
CA ARG A 200 -13.96 6.58 4.47
C ARG A 200 -13.21 6.26 5.75
N LEU A 201 -12.60 5.09 5.86
CA LEU A 201 -11.84 4.65 7.03
C LEU A 201 -10.37 5.08 6.94
N ASN A 202 -10.11 6.34 6.57
CA ASN A 202 -8.78 6.91 6.46
C ASN A 202 -8.74 8.36 6.96
N SER A 203 -7.53 8.91 7.07
CA SER A 203 -7.32 10.31 7.49
C SER A 203 -7.33 11.33 6.36
N ASP A 204 -7.63 10.93 5.11
CA ASP A 204 -7.52 11.81 3.93
C ASP A 204 -8.42 13.06 4.08
N ILE A 205 -9.60 12.93 4.70
CA ILE A 205 -10.49 14.07 4.95
C ILE A 205 -9.84 15.14 5.84
N ILE A 206 -9.07 14.71 6.85
CA ILE A 206 -8.35 15.61 7.76
C ILE A 206 -7.10 16.18 7.06
N GLU A 207 -6.39 15.36 6.27
CA GLU A 207 -5.24 15.83 5.48
C GLU A 207 -5.62 16.88 4.44
N ASN A 208 -6.81 16.75 3.84
CA ASN A 208 -7.36 17.74 2.93
C ASN A 208 -7.62 19.08 3.63
N ILE A 209 -8.10 19.07 4.88
CA ILE A 209 -8.25 20.29 5.69
C ILE A 209 -6.88 20.94 5.92
N PHE A 210 -5.83 20.17 6.23
CA PHE A 210 -4.46 20.73 6.35
C PHE A 210 -3.97 21.34 5.04
N CYS A 211 -4.27 20.72 3.90
CA CYS A 211 -3.92 21.27 2.59
C CYS A 211 -4.67 22.57 2.29
N GLN A 212 -5.98 22.62 2.55
CA GLN A 212 -6.80 23.81 2.40
C GLN A 212 -6.30 24.94 3.28
N GLN A 213 -5.99 24.64 4.55
CA GLN A 213 -5.44 25.60 5.49
C GLN A 213 -4.12 26.21 4.98
N ARG A 214 -3.18 25.40 4.49
CA ARG A 214 -1.90 25.89 3.94
C ARG A 214 -2.09 26.68 2.65
N SER A 215 -2.97 26.23 1.76
CA SER A 215 -3.08 26.76 0.39
C SER A 215 -3.98 27.98 0.29
N LEU A 216 -5.19 27.92 0.85
CA LEU A 216 -6.21 28.96 0.69
C LEU A 216 -5.99 30.14 1.64
N TYR A 217 -5.58 29.88 2.88
CA TYR A 217 -5.57 30.90 3.94
C TYR A 217 -4.20 31.52 4.21
N HIS A 218 -3.13 30.92 3.69
CA HIS A 218 -1.76 31.38 3.92
C HIS A 218 -0.93 31.57 2.65
N GLY A 219 -1.49 31.25 1.47
CA GLY A 219 -0.86 31.47 0.17
C GLY A 219 0.57 30.90 0.12
N PRO A 220 1.61 31.73 -0.11
CA PRO A 220 3.00 31.26 -0.15
C PRO A 220 3.57 30.86 1.23
N THR A 221 2.87 31.16 2.34
CA THR A 221 3.32 30.82 3.69
C THR A 221 2.93 29.38 4.05
N THR A 222 3.66 28.43 3.49
CA THR A 222 3.38 26.98 3.62
C THR A 222 3.60 26.41 5.04
N HIS A 223 4.24 27.18 5.92
CA HIS A 223 4.50 26.85 7.32
C HIS A 223 3.98 27.96 8.25
N PRO A 224 2.66 28.03 8.48
CA PRO A 224 2.05 29.08 9.31
C PRO A 224 2.43 28.90 10.79
N THR A 225 2.54 30.02 11.51
CA THR A 225 2.67 30.01 12.98
C THR A 225 1.37 29.54 13.62
N TYR A 226 1.42 29.12 14.90
CA TYR A 226 0.22 28.71 15.64
C TYR A 226 -0.93 29.73 15.56
N ASN A 227 -0.64 31.01 15.74
CA ASN A 227 -1.65 32.07 15.67
C ASN A 227 -2.25 32.18 14.26
N SER A 228 -1.42 32.06 13.22
CA SER A 228 -1.88 32.08 11.82
C SER A 228 -2.76 30.87 11.52
N TYR A 229 -2.34 29.68 11.97
CA TYR A 229 -3.11 28.45 11.86
C TYR A 229 -4.48 28.56 12.53
N ARG A 230 -4.53 29.08 13.76
CA ARG A 230 -5.77 29.30 14.51
C ARG A 230 -6.75 30.18 13.75
N THR A 231 -6.28 31.32 13.23
CA THR A 231 -7.13 32.23 12.45
C THR A 231 -7.62 31.61 11.15
N GLY A 232 -6.75 30.85 10.46
CA GLY A 232 -7.12 30.13 9.23
C GLY A 232 -8.20 29.08 9.48
N ILE A 233 -8.07 28.25 10.51
CA ILE A 233 -9.08 27.25 10.88
C ILE A 233 -10.40 27.91 11.28
N ASN A 234 -10.38 28.97 12.07
CA ASN A 234 -11.60 29.70 12.42
C ASN A 234 -12.33 30.22 11.17
N SER A 235 -11.58 30.66 10.16
CA SER A 235 -12.14 31.11 8.88
C SER A 235 -12.79 29.97 8.10
N VAL A 236 -12.18 28.77 8.09
CA VAL A 236 -12.79 27.56 7.51
C VAL A 236 -14.11 27.23 8.20
N VAL A 237 -14.12 27.23 9.53
CA VAL A 237 -15.31 26.88 10.33
C VAL A 237 -16.45 27.88 10.10
N LEU A 238 -16.15 29.18 10.13
CA LEU A 238 -17.13 30.24 9.93
C LEU A 238 -17.57 30.40 8.46
N GLY A 239 -16.76 29.97 7.49
CA GLY A 239 -17.08 30.06 6.06
C GLY A 239 -17.93 28.91 5.53
N GLN A 240 -18.16 27.86 6.32
CA GLN A 240 -18.97 26.70 5.95
C GLN A 240 -20.39 26.70 6.56
N SER A 241 -20.72 27.71 7.38
CA SER A 241 -22.09 27.98 7.86
C SER A 241 -22.90 28.75 6.83
#